data_AF-A0A2X1CU00-F1
#
_entry.id   AF-A0A2X1CU00-F1
#
_cell.length_a   1.000
_cell.length_b   1.000
_cell.length_c   1.000
_cell.angle_alpha   90.00
_cell.angle_beta   90.00
_cell.angle_gamma   90.00
#
_symmetry.space_group_name_H-M   'P 1'
#
loop_
_entity.id
_entity.type
_entity.pdbx_description
1 polymer ?
#
loop_
_entity_poly.entity_id
_entity_poly.type
_entity_poly.pdbx_seq_one_letter_code
_entity_poly.pdbx_strand_id
1 'polypeptide(L)'
;MANFISTYTLKGYNGYIGVLIGIAPDNRQLLGVRVLNHKETPGLGDKIERRVSAWIEDFRGHSLQSRRFQVKKDGGDFDAFTGATITPRAVTELVGKTLQDWQDHQENHHGR
;
A
#
# COMPACT_ATOMS: atom_id res chain seq x y z
N MET A 1 6.32 14.10 -14.41
CA MET A 1 5.20 13.18 -14.73
C MET A 1 4.90 12.34 -13.49
N ALA A 2 3.72 11.72 -13.39
CA ALA A 2 3.44 10.77 -12.31
C ALA A 2 4.22 9.48 -12.52
N ASN A 3 4.58 8.80 -11.43
CA ASN A 3 5.30 7.53 -11.46
C ASN A 3 4.37 6.39 -11.04
N PHE A 4 4.48 5.25 -11.72
CA PHE A 4 3.67 4.07 -11.45
C PHE A 4 4.56 2.87 -11.20
N ILE A 5 4.36 2.19 -10.08
CA ILE A 5 5.14 1.03 -9.67
C ILE A 5 4.18 -0.15 -9.52
N SER A 6 4.42 -1.21 -10.28
CA SER A 6 3.76 -2.50 -10.10
C SER A 6 4.67 -3.39 -9.25
N THR A 7 4.15 -3.85 -8.12
CA THR A 7 4.89 -4.69 -7.17
C THR A 7 3.96 -5.71 -6.53
N TYR A 8 4.50 -6.58 -5.68
CA TYR A 8 3.73 -7.61 -5.01
C TYR A 8 4.29 -7.94 -3.63
N THR A 9 3.47 -8.64 -2.85
CA THR A 9 3.89 -9.28 -1.60
C THR A 9 3.38 -10.72 -1.58
N LEU A 10 4.12 -11.60 -0.91
CA LEU A 10 3.70 -12.97 -0.60
C LEU A 10 3.14 -13.12 0.82
N LYS A 11 3.03 -12.00 1.55
CA LYS A 11 2.58 -11.95 2.94
C LYS A 11 1.05 -11.86 3.11
N GLY A 12 0.27 -11.93 2.03
CA GLY A 12 -1.19 -12.03 2.11
C GLY A 12 -1.61 -13.30 2.85
N TYR A 13 -2.86 -13.37 3.31
CA TYR A 13 -3.36 -14.53 4.04
C TYR A 13 -3.27 -15.82 3.19
N ASN A 14 -3.66 -15.71 1.92
CA ASN A 14 -3.53 -16.77 0.91
C ASN A 14 -2.32 -16.52 -0.03
N GLY A 15 -1.31 -15.80 0.45
CA GLY A 15 -0.04 -15.58 -0.22
C GLY A 15 0.01 -14.33 -1.09
N TYR A 16 0.01 -14.52 -2.42
CA TYR A 16 0.30 -13.46 -3.38
C TYR A 16 -0.77 -12.35 -3.38
N ILE A 17 -0.31 -11.09 -3.30
CA ILE A 17 -1.10 -9.89 -3.56
C ILE A 17 -0.28 -8.97 -4.48
N GLY A 18 -0.79 -8.69 -5.67
CA GLY A 18 -0.19 -7.76 -6.63
C GLY A 18 -0.87 -6.40 -6.55
N VAL A 19 -0.07 -5.33 -6.57
CA VAL A 19 -0.56 -3.95 -6.47
C VAL A 19 0.11 -3.03 -7.48
N LEU A 20 -0.65 -2.01 -7.90
CA LEU A 20 -0.16 -0.84 -8.63
C LEU A 20 -0.22 0.37 -7.71
N ILE A 21 0.91 1.07 -7.58
CA ILE A 21 1.07 2.24 -6.73
C ILE A 21 1.36 3.44 -7.63
N GLY A 22 0.55 4.50 -7.52
CA GLY A 22 0.79 5.79 -8.17
C GLY A 22 1.47 6.74 -7.20
N ILE A 23 2.58 7.35 -7.63
CA ILE A 23 3.36 8.33 -6.86
C ILE A 23 3.31 9.66 -7.61
N ALA A 24 3.09 10.74 -6.86
CA ALA A 24 3.02 12.10 -7.39
C ALA A 24 4.38 12.54 -7.98
N PRO A 25 4.38 13.52 -8.90
CA PRO A 25 5.63 14.01 -9.52
C PRO A 25 6.65 14.59 -8.53
N ASP A 26 6.21 14.96 -7.32
CA ASP A 26 7.08 15.42 -6.23
C ASP A 26 7.82 14.28 -5.51
N ASN A 27 7.58 13.03 -5.89
CA ASN A 27 8.10 11.80 -5.29
C ASN A 27 7.74 11.58 -3.82
N ARG A 28 6.86 12.42 -3.24
CA ARG A 28 6.54 12.40 -1.81
C ARG A 28 5.23 11.71 -1.51
N GLN A 29 4.21 11.98 -2.31
CA GLN A 29 2.83 11.60 -1.98
C GLN A 29 2.31 10.49 -2.91
N LEU A 30 1.43 9.65 -2.37
CA LEU A 30 0.69 8.67 -3.16
C LEU A 30 -0.48 9.33 -3.88
N LEU A 31 -0.59 9.08 -5.18
CA LEU A 31 -1.80 9.37 -5.96
C LEU A 31 -2.90 8.32 -5.72
N GLY A 32 -2.50 7.12 -5.32
CA GLY A 32 -3.41 6.04 -4.94
C GLY A 32 -2.80 4.66 -5.13
N VAL A 33 -3.54 3.63 -4.68
CA VAL A 33 -3.17 2.22 -4.79
C VAL A 33 -4.31 1.42 -5.41
N ARG A 34 -3.98 0.43 -6.24
CA ARG A 34 -4.93 -0.53 -6.79
C ARG A 34 -4.41 -1.95 -6.60
N VAL A 35 -5.27 -2.84 -6.16
CA VAL A 35 -4.99 -4.28 -6.18
C VAL A 35 -5.21 -4.79 -7.59
N LEU A 36 -4.22 -5.49 -8.14
CA LEU A 36 -4.24 -6.06 -9.48
C LEU A 36 -4.73 -7.51 -9.45
N ASN A 37 -4.28 -8.29 -8.46
CA ASN A 37 -4.74 -9.66 -8.25
C ASN A 37 -4.43 -10.11 -6.80
N HIS A 38 -5.20 -11.06 -6.29
CA HIS A 38 -4.98 -11.73 -4.99
C HIS A 38 -5.81 -13.02 -4.90
N LYS A 39 -5.64 -13.79 -3.81
CA LYS A 39 -6.44 -14.99 -3.49
C LYS A 39 -7.13 -14.94 -2.12
N GLU A 40 -7.25 -13.76 -1.54
CA GLU A 40 -7.79 -13.58 -0.18
C GLU A 40 -9.25 -14.02 -0.07
N THR A 41 -9.65 -14.41 1.14
CA THR A 41 -10.97 -14.97 1.40
C THR A 41 -12.09 -13.94 1.14
N PRO A 42 -13.09 -14.28 0.29
CA PRO A 42 -14.25 -13.43 0.05
C PRO A 42 -15.00 -13.06 1.34
N GLY A 43 -15.39 -11.79 1.46
CA GLY A 43 -16.07 -11.25 2.65
C GLY A 43 -15.16 -10.92 3.83
N LEU A 44 -13.89 -11.32 3.80
CA LEU A 44 -12.90 -11.07 4.86
C LEU A 44 -11.76 -10.19 4.37
N GLY A 45 -10.89 -10.73 3.50
CA GLY A 45 -9.67 -10.06 3.03
C GLY A 45 -9.83 -9.38 1.67
N ASP A 46 -10.85 -9.74 0.89
CA ASP A 46 -11.17 -9.13 -0.42
C ASP A 46 -11.57 -7.65 -0.34
N LYS A 47 -11.75 -7.10 0.86
CA LYS A 47 -11.98 -5.67 1.12
C LYS A 47 -10.81 -4.77 0.66
N ILE A 48 -9.66 -5.33 0.30
CA ILE A 48 -8.60 -4.60 -0.38
C ILE A 48 -8.97 -4.24 -1.83
N GLU A 49 -9.95 -4.90 -2.42
CA GLU A 49 -10.46 -4.54 -3.74
C GLU A 49 -11.42 -3.35 -3.64
N ARG A 50 -11.18 -2.34 -4.48
CA ARG A 50 -12.01 -1.12 -4.55
C ARG A 50 -13.51 -1.41 -4.76
N ARG A 51 -13.83 -2.48 -5.50
CA ARG A 51 -15.23 -2.88 -5.77
C ARG A 51 -15.95 -3.43 -4.55
N VAL A 52 -15.23 -3.89 -3.53
CA VAL A 52 -15.76 -4.46 -2.28
C VAL A 52 -15.78 -3.40 -1.18
N SER A 53 -14.74 -2.58 -1.08
CA SER A 53 -14.60 -1.55 -0.04
C SER A 53 -13.74 -0.37 -0.50
N ALA A 54 -13.97 0.79 0.11
CA ALA A 54 -13.15 1.99 -0.10
C ALA A 54 -11.82 1.98 0.67
N TRP A 55 -11.52 0.92 1.43
CA TRP A 55 -10.32 0.83 2.27
C TRP A 55 -9.02 1.13 1.51
N ILE A 56 -8.87 0.62 0.29
CA ILE A 56 -7.68 0.86 -0.55
C ILE A 56 -7.53 2.32 -1.01
N GLU A 57 -8.58 3.13 -0.92
CA GLU A 57 -8.51 4.55 -1.26
C GLU A 57 -7.91 5.39 -0.13
N ASP A 58 -7.80 4.85 1.08
CA ASP A 58 -7.24 5.52 2.25
C ASP A 58 -5.75 5.86 2.07
N PHE A 59 -5.05 5.23 1.13
CA PHE A 59 -3.66 5.54 0.81
C PHE A 59 -3.48 6.86 0.05
N ARG A 60 -4.52 7.34 -0.64
CA ARG A 60 -4.43 8.48 -1.55
C ARG A 60 -4.19 9.79 -0.80
N GLY A 61 -3.21 10.56 -1.28
CA GLY A 61 -2.85 11.86 -0.71
C GLY A 61 -1.96 11.76 0.54
N HIS A 62 -1.50 10.56 0.90
CA HIS A 62 -0.61 10.38 2.05
C HIS A 62 0.85 10.18 1.62
N SER A 63 1.76 10.65 2.46
CA SER A 63 3.21 10.42 2.40
C SER A 63 3.70 9.75 3.69
N LEU A 64 4.96 9.33 3.69
CA LEU A 64 5.63 8.75 4.87
C LEU A 64 5.69 9.73 6.06
N GLN A 65 5.60 11.03 5.81
CA GLN A 65 5.56 12.06 6.85
C GLN A 65 4.15 12.28 7.40
N SER A 66 3.11 12.08 6.58
CA SER A 66 1.72 12.32 7.00
C SER A 66 1.06 11.10 7.66
N ARG A 67 1.56 9.88 7.39
CA ARG A 67 1.02 8.64 7.94
C ARG A 67 2.08 7.60 8.23
N ARG A 68 1.83 6.79 9.25
CA ARG A 68 2.52 5.54 9.55
C ARG A 68 1.87 4.40 8.78
N PHE A 69 2.61 3.85 7.82
CA PHE A 69 2.20 2.74 6.94
C PHE A 69 2.26 1.38 7.65
N GLN A 70 1.47 1.27 8.71
CA GLN A 70 1.17 0.04 9.43
C GLN A 70 -0.32 0.04 9.78
N VAL A 71 -0.87 -1.12 10.14
CA VAL A 71 -2.23 -1.15 10.65
C VAL A 71 -2.28 -0.60 12.08
N LYS A 72 -3.40 -0.03 12.50
CA LYS A 72 -3.59 0.57 13.84
C LYS A 72 -3.22 -0.37 14.99
N LYS A 73 -3.49 -1.67 14.83
CA LYS A 73 -3.11 -2.71 15.80
C LYS A 73 -1.60 -2.85 16.01
N ASP A 74 -0.81 -2.44 15.02
CA ASP A 74 0.65 -2.48 15.04
C ASP A 74 1.24 -1.07 15.24
N GLY A 75 0.43 -0.09 15.64
CA GLY A 75 0.86 1.30 15.90
C GLY A 75 0.80 2.25 14.71
N GLY A 76 0.28 1.81 13.56
CA GLY A 76 0.10 2.66 12.39
C GLY A 76 -1.25 3.37 12.32
N ASP A 77 -1.61 3.81 11.13
CA ASP A 77 -2.80 4.64 10.91
C ASP A 77 -3.90 3.93 10.09
N PHE A 78 -3.60 2.78 9.49
CA PHE A 78 -4.54 2.08 8.60
C PHE A 78 -5.41 1.08 9.35
N ASP A 79 -6.70 1.02 9.03
CA ASP A 79 -7.59 0.06 9.67
C ASP A 79 -7.29 -1.39 9.27
N ALA A 80 -7.39 -2.31 10.22
CA ALA A 80 -7.43 -3.74 9.91
C ALA A 80 -8.88 -4.20 9.69
N PHE A 81 -9.08 -5.32 9.03
CA PHE A 81 -10.41 -5.93 8.92
C PHE A 81 -10.69 -6.81 10.14
N THR A 82 -11.90 -6.73 10.67
CA THR A 82 -12.36 -7.65 11.73
C THR A 82 -12.21 -9.10 11.25
N GLY A 83 -11.46 -9.91 12.00
CA GLY A 83 -11.17 -11.31 11.65
C GLY A 83 -10.13 -11.53 10.53
N ALA A 84 -9.60 -10.48 9.91
CA ALA A 84 -8.62 -10.59 8.81
C ALA A 84 -7.57 -9.48 8.87
N THR A 85 -6.62 -9.60 9.81
CA THR A 85 -5.54 -8.61 10.01
C THR A 85 -4.36 -8.82 9.05
N ILE A 86 -4.14 -10.04 8.56
CA ILE A 86 -2.96 -10.38 7.74
C ILE A 86 -2.98 -9.64 6.40
N THR A 87 -4.12 -9.63 5.72
CA THR A 87 -4.30 -8.95 4.43
C THR A 87 -4.01 -7.44 4.47
N PRO A 88 -4.69 -6.63 5.30
CA PRO A 88 -4.45 -5.19 5.33
C PRO A 88 -3.04 -4.86 5.80
N ARG A 89 -2.45 -5.66 6.70
CA ARG A 89 -1.05 -5.52 7.11
C ARG A 89 -0.10 -5.69 5.93
N ALA A 90 -0.24 -6.78 5.17
CA ALA A 90 0.62 -7.07 4.03
C ALA A 90 0.59 -5.97 2.97
N VAL A 91 -0.61 -5.45 2.65
CA VAL A 91 -0.76 -4.35 1.69
C VAL A 91 -0.16 -3.05 2.23
N THR A 92 -0.43 -2.71 3.50
CA THR A 92 0.06 -1.45 4.09
C THR A 92 1.59 -1.42 4.16
N GLU A 93 2.20 -2.52 4.62
CA GLU A 93 3.66 -2.68 4.66
C GLU A 93 4.29 -2.56 3.27
N LEU A 94 3.71 -3.23 2.26
CA LEU A 94 4.21 -3.20 0.88
C LEU A 94 4.18 -1.77 0.31
N VAL A 95 3.09 -1.04 0.51
CA VAL A 95 2.94 0.32 0.00
C VAL A 95 3.93 1.26 0.69
N GLY A 96 4.02 1.21 2.02
CA GLY A 96 4.96 2.04 2.78
C GLY A 96 6.41 1.78 2.39
N LYS A 97 6.80 0.50 2.32
CA LYS A 97 8.16 0.12 1.91
C LYS A 97 8.47 0.59 0.49
N THR A 98 7.54 0.40 -0.45
CA THR A 98 7.75 0.81 -1.85
C THR A 98 7.93 2.32 -1.99
N LEU A 99 7.16 3.11 -1.23
CA LEU A 99 7.32 4.56 -1.21
C LEU A 99 8.66 4.99 -0.60
N GLN A 100 9.10 4.33 0.48
CA GLN A 100 10.42 4.59 1.09
C GLN A 100 11.55 4.26 0.12
N ASP A 101 11.56 3.05 -0.43
CA ASP A 101 12.58 2.61 -1.40
C ASP A 101 12.65 3.56 -2.61
N TRP A 102 11.49 4.04 -3.09
CA TRP A 102 11.42 5.02 -4.16
C TRP A 102 12.09 6.35 -3.79
N GLN A 103 11.77 6.90 -2.62
CA GLN A 103 12.34 8.16 -2.14
C GLN A 103 13.86 8.05 -1.97
N ASP A 104 14.33 6.97 -1.34
CA ASP A 104 15.75 6.71 -1.12
C ASP A 104 16.51 6.64 -2.47
N HIS A 105 15.92 6.02 -3.49
CA HIS A 105 16.49 6.00 -4.84
C HIS A 105 16.58 7.39 -5.46
N GLN A 106 15.54 8.23 -5.32
CA GLN A 106 15.55 9.57 -5.92
C GLN A 106 16.58 10.49 -5.25
N GLU A 107 16.72 10.44 -3.93
CA GLU A 107 17.68 11.26 -3.19
C GLU A 107 19.14 10.93 -3.59
N ASN A 108 19.45 9.65 -3.76
CA ASN A 108 20.79 9.21 -4.18
C ASN A 108 21.17 9.62 -5.61
N HIS A 109 20.19 9.90 -6.48
CA HIS A 109 20.44 10.35 -7.85
C HIS A 109 20.50 11.87 -8.03
N HIS A 110 19.99 12.66 -7.06
CA HIS A 110 20.05 14.14 -7.11
C HIS A 110 21.31 14.73 -6.44
N GLY A 111 22.17 13.91 -5.85
CA GLY A 111 23.42 14.32 -5.19
C GLY A 111 24.69 14.21 -6.05
N ARG A 112 24.58 14.16 -7.39
CA ARG A 112 25.72 14.14 -8.33
C ARG A 112 25.55 15.18 -9.43
#